data_AF-A0A952J8T0-F1
#
_entry.id   AF-A0A952J8T0-F1
#
_cell.length_a   1.000
_cell.length_b   1.000
_cell.length_c   1.000
_cell.angle_alpha   90.00
_cell.angle_beta   90.00
_cell.angle_gamma   90.00
#
_symmetry.space_group_name_H-M   'P 1'
#
loop_
_entity.id
_entity.type
_entity.pdbx_description
1 polymer ?
#
loop_
_entity_poly.entity_id
_entity_poly.type
_entity_poly.pdbx_seq_one_letter_code
_entity_poly.pdbx_strand_id
1 'polypeptide(L)'
;MKTQLFTLAAMLLLTAACSKKEEATHADANEWPQLDSFHMIMAEAFHPFKDSANLQPAKALAGEMATEAETWAAAELPEKVNTEHVKGLLAQLKSDTRNFADKIAAGAADEEISSDLTALHDSFHSIMEAWHKGPGGGHQHQH
;
A
#
# COMPACT_ATOMS: atom_id res chain seq x y z
N MET A 1 -75.30 -19.72 2.33
CA MET A 1 -76.15 -19.48 1.14
C MET A 1 -75.59 -18.31 0.36
N LYS A 2 -75.44 -18.48 -0.97
CA LYS A 2 -75.26 -17.49 -2.06
C LYS A 2 -73.91 -16.74 -2.12
N THR A 3 -72.94 -17.12 -2.99
CA THR A 3 -72.77 -16.79 -4.44
C THR A 3 -72.86 -15.29 -4.73
N GLN A 4 -72.05 -14.62 -5.55
CA GLN A 4 -70.92 -14.87 -6.48
C GLN A 4 -70.62 -13.46 -7.05
N LEU A 5 -69.38 -13.14 -7.45
CA LEU A 5 -68.99 -12.64 -8.79
C LEU A 5 -67.65 -11.88 -8.78
N PHE A 6 -66.71 -12.47 -9.52
CA PHE A 6 -65.58 -11.95 -10.29
C PHE A 6 -65.30 -10.43 -10.32
N THR A 7 -64.06 -10.08 -10.00
CA THR A 7 -63.27 -9.22 -10.90
C THR A 7 -61.87 -9.80 -11.06
N LEU A 8 -61.60 -10.26 -12.28
CA LEU A 8 -60.28 -10.63 -12.80
C LEU A 8 -59.51 -9.33 -13.07
N ALA A 9 -58.31 -9.17 -12.51
CA ALA A 9 -57.33 -8.22 -13.03
C ALA A 9 -55.91 -8.74 -12.76
N ALA A 10 -55.39 -9.37 -13.81
CA ALA A 10 -53.99 -9.48 -14.24
C ALA A 10 -52.88 -9.56 -13.16
N MET A 11 -52.24 -10.74 -13.14
CA MET A 11 -50.79 -10.84 -12.88
C MET A 11 -50.04 -9.81 -13.75
N LEU A 12 -49.19 -8.99 -13.13
CA LEU A 12 -48.00 -8.47 -13.79
C LEU A 12 -46.76 -8.99 -13.02
N LEU A 13 -45.88 -9.62 -13.79
CA LEU A 13 -44.69 -10.34 -13.38
C LEU A 13 -43.65 -9.47 -12.68
N LEU A 14 -42.90 -10.13 -11.79
CA LEU A 14 -41.59 -9.73 -11.27
C LEU A 14 -40.67 -9.22 -12.37
N THR A 15 -39.98 -8.10 -12.11
CA THR A 15 -38.52 -8.02 -12.19
C THR A 15 -38.03 -6.92 -11.24
N ALA A 16 -37.59 -7.31 -10.04
CA ALA A 16 -36.67 -6.50 -9.26
C ALA A 16 -35.31 -6.56 -9.98
N ALA A 17 -35.13 -5.71 -10.99
CA ALA A 17 -33.81 -5.42 -11.52
C ALA A 17 -33.10 -4.55 -10.47
N CYS A 18 -32.49 -5.19 -9.48
CA CYS A 18 -31.32 -4.61 -8.84
C CYS A 18 -30.30 -4.43 -9.96
N SER A 19 -30.31 -3.27 -10.60
CA SER A 19 -29.15 -2.77 -11.32
C SER A 19 -28.06 -2.63 -10.26
N LYS A 20 -27.34 -3.73 -10.03
CA LYS A 20 -26.00 -3.67 -9.49
C LYS A 20 -25.25 -2.85 -10.51
N LYS A 21 -25.19 -1.54 -10.24
CA LYS A 21 -24.24 -0.64 -10.86
C LYS A 21 -22.91 -1.25 -10.46
N GLU A 22 -22.37 -2.07 -11.35
CA GLU A 22 -20.95 -2.34 -11.38
C GLU A 22 -20.35 -0.96 -11.62
N GLU A 23 -20.07 -0.27 -10.52
CA GLU A 23 -19.12 0.81 -10.49
C GLU A 23 -17.80 0.13 -10.77
N ALA A 24 -17.52 -0.06 -12.07
CA ALA A 24 -16.17 -0.19 -12.54
C ALA A 24 -15.50 1.09 -12.06
N THR A 25 -14.84 0.99 -10.90
CA THR A 25 -13.84 1.94 -10.47
C THR A 25 -12.94 2.08 -11.68
N HIS A 26 -12.98 3.24 -12.32
CA HIS A 26 -11.88 3.65 -13.17
C HIS A 26 -10.67 3.57 -12.24
N ALA A 27 -9.91 2.48 -12.33
CA ALA A 27 -8.59 2.42 -11.72
C ALA A 27 -7.86 3.55 -12.43
N ASP A 28 -7.76 4.69 -11.77
CA ASP A 28 -6.97 5.79 -12.27
C ASP A 28 -5.59 5.19 -12.50
N ALA A 29 -5.07 5.29 -13.73
CA ALA A 29 -3.79 4.69 -14.12
C ALA A 29 -2.57 5.25 -13.32
N ASN A 30 -2.87 6.05 -12.30
CA ASN A 30 -1.95 6.71 -11.40
C ASN A 30 -2.07 6.24 -9.93
N GLU A 31 -2.82 5.17 -9.65
CA GLU A 31 -2.87 4.57 -8.31
C GLU A 31 -1.94 3.34 -8.21
N TRP A 32 -1.26 3.21 -7.06
CA TRP A 32 -0.54 1.99 -6.68
C TRP A 32 -0.84 1.71 -5.19
N PRO A 33 -1.91 0.99 -4.87
CA PRO A 33 -2.42 0.89 -3.50
C PRO A 33 -1.39 0.42 -2.47
N GLN A 34 -0.48 -0.48 -2.84
CA GLN A 34 0.58 -0.96 -1.96
C GLN A 34 1.65 0.10 -1.69
N LEU A 35 1.92 1.00 -2.64
CA LEU A 35 2.80 2.15 -2.41
C LEU A 35 2.19 3.05 -1.33
N ASP A 36 0.89 3.35 -1.43
CA ASP A 36 0.20 4.18 -0.44
C ASP A 36 0.13 3.51 0.94
N SER A 37 -0.17 2.19 0.98
CA SER A 37 -0.18 1.40 2.22
C SER A 37 1.18 1.45 2.91
N PHE A 38 2.25 1.18 2.16
CA PHE A 38 3.61 1.20 2.72
C PHE A 38 4.02 2.62 3.12
N HIS A 39 3.64 3.64 2.35
CA HIS A 39 3.90 5.04 2.69
C HIS A 39 3.31 5.41 4.05
N MET A 40 2.07 5.00 4.35
CA MET A 40 1.42 5.32 5.61
C MET A 40 2.22 4.82 6.82
N ILE A 41 2.60 3.54 6.82
CA ILE A 41 3.36 2.96 7.94
C ILE A 41 4.78 3.53 8.01
N MET A 42 5.42 3.78 6.86
CA MET A 42 6.75 4.40 6.82
C MET A 42 6.71 5.82 7.39
N ALA A 43 5.71 6.62 7.02
CA ALA A 43 5.55 7.99 7.52
C ALA A 43 5.27 8.02 9.03
N GLU A 44 4.42 7.12 9.53
CA GLU A 44 4.11 7.02 10.96
C GLU A 44 5.33 6.58 11.79
N ALA A 45 6.20 5.73 11.23
CA ALA A 45 7.46 5.35 11.87
C ALA A 45 8.53 6.45 11.79
N PHE A 46 8.72 7.06 10.61
CA PHE A 46 9.85 7.93 10.32
C PHE A 46 9.66 9.38 10.79
N HIS A 47 8.49 9.99 10.60
CA HIS A 47 8.31 11.41 10.93
C HIS A 47 8.50 11.73 12.42
N PRO A 48 7.98 10.92 13.38
CA PRO A 48 8.27 11.15 14.80
C PRO A 48 9.77 11.09 15.13
N PHE A 49 10.51 10.20 14.48
CA PHE A 49 11.97 10.14 14.58
C PHE A 49 12.62 11.37 13.98
N LYS A 50 12.28 11.73 12.73
CA LYS A 50 12.86 12.87 12.03
C LYS A 50 12.61 14.20 12.76
N ASP A 51 11.41 14.38 13.33
CA ASP A 51 10.99 15.66 13.88
C ASP A 51 11.33 15.81 15.37
N SER A 52 11.49 14.71 16.11
CA SER A 52 11.68 14.74 17.57
C SER A 52 12.61 13.66 18.16
N ALA A 53 13.33 12.92 17.32
CA ALA A 53 14.14 11.74 17.70
C ALA A 53 13.34 10.63 18.41
N ASN A 54 12.00 10.63 18.29
CA ASN A 54 11.15 9.64 18.92
C ASN A 54 11.14 8.33 18.11
N LEU A 55 11.91 7.34 18.55
CA LEU A 55 11.98 6.00 17.94
C LEU A 55 10.87 5.04 18.40
N GLN A 56 9.99 5.43 19.34
CA GLN A 56 8.97 4.51 19.86
C GLN A 56 8.00 4.02 18.78
N PRO A 57 7.48 4.87 17.86
CA PRO A 57 6.61 4.41 16.78
C PRO A 57 7.32 3.43 15.84
N ALA A 58 8.55 3.73 15.44
CA ALA A 58 9.34 2.86 14.58
C ALA A 58 9.57 1.47 15.22
N LYS A 59 9.86 1.42 16.52
CA LYS A 59 10.00 0.16 17.27
C LYS A 59 8.69 -0.63 17.33
N ALA A 60 7.57 0.05 17.52
CA ALA A 60 6.25 -0.59 17.60
C ALA A 60 5.77 -1.14 16.24
N LEU A 61 6.07 -0.43 15.16
CA LEU A 61 5.58 -0.73 13.81
C LEU A 61 6.50 -1.66 13.00
N ALA A 62 7.71 -1.97 13.47
CA ALA A 62 8.71 -2.68 12.67
C ALA A 62 8.23 -4.05 12.12
N GLY A 63 7.49 -4.82 12.92
CA GLY A 63 6.95 -6.10 12.48
C GLY A 63 5.87 -5.98 11.39
N GLU A 64 5.01 -4.96 11.51
CA GLU A 64 3.97 -4.66 10.52
C GLU A 64 4.60 -4.11 9.23
N MET A 65 5.60 -3.23 9.35
CA MET A 65 6.37 -2.70 8.21
C MET A 65 7.04 -3.82 7.40
N ALA A 66 7.63 -4.82 8.07
CA ALA A 66 8.20 -5.99 7.40
C ALA A 66 7.14 -6.84 6.68
N THR A 67 5.95 -6.96 7.26
CA THR A 67 4.83 -7.73 6.69
C THR A 67 4.26 -7.03 5.45
N GLU A 68 4.14 -5.70 5.50
CA GLU A 68 3.69 -4.91 4.35
C GLU A 68 4.72 -4.91 3.21
N ALA A 69 6.02 -4.79 3.50
CA ALA A 69 7.06 -4.90 2.47
C ALA A 69 7.07 -6.29 1.81
N GLU A 70 6.86 -7.35 2.59
CA GLU A 70 6.74 -8.71 2.08
C GLU A 70 5.52 -8.87 1.16
N THR A 71 4.37 -8.34 1.58
CA THR A 71 3.13 -8.36 0.80
C THR A 71 3.29 -7.56 -0.51
N TRP A 72 3.92 -6.39 -0.43
CA TRP A 72 4.15 -5.53 -1.60
C TRP A 72 5.10 -6.19 -2.60
N ALA A 73 6.18 -6.82 -2.14
CA ALA A 73 7.13 -7.53 -3.01
C ALA A 73 6.53 -8.76 -3.71
N ALA A 74 5.43 -9.32 -3.18
CA ALA A 74 4.71 -10.44 -3.77
C ALA A 74 3.53 -10.02 -4.67
N ALA A 75 3.14 -8.75 -4.65
CA ALA A 75 2.01 -8.24 -5.41
C ALA A 75 2.32 -8.13 -6.92
N GLU A 76 1.27 -8.18 -7.73
CA GLU A 76 1.39 -7.86 -9.16
C GLU A 76 1.77 -6.38 -9.33
N LEU A 77 2.81 -6.13 -10.12
CA LEU A 77 3.30 -4.77 -10.35
C LEU A 77 2.54 -4.11 -11.49
N PRO A 78 2.16 -2.83 -11.36
CA PRO A 78 1.64 -2.06 -12.48
C PRO A 78 2.63 -2.06 -13.65
N GLU A 79 2.10 -2.12 -14.88
CA GLU A 79 2.92 -2.29 -16.09
C GLU A 79 4.07 -1.28 -16.20
N LYS A 80 3.82 0.01 -15.87
CA LYS A 80 4.83 1.08 -15.97
C LYS A 80 6.04 0.93 -15.03
N VAL A 81 5.92 0.09 -13.99
CA VAL A 81 6.99 -0.18 -13.01
C VAL A 81 7.35 -1.66 -12.92
N ASN A 82 6.75 -2.53 -13.74
CA ASN A 82 7.06 -3.96 -13.78
C ASN A 82 8.40 -4.22 -14.50
N THR A 83 9.49 -3.79 -13.87
CA THR A 83 10.86 -3.89 -14.36
C THR A 83 11.72 -4.64 -13.34
N GLU A 84 12.80 -5.28 -13.80
CA GLU A 84 13.74 -5.96 -12.90
C GLU A 84 14.37 -5.00 -11.88
N HIS A 85 14.52 -3.72 -12.22
CA HIS A 85 14.99 -2.70 -11.30
C HIS A 85 14.04 -2.51 -10.11
N VAL A 86 12.75 -2.28 -10.36
CA VAL A 86 11.76 -2.08 -9.29
C VAL A 86 11.54 -3.36 -8.48
N LYS A 87 11.56 -4.53 -9.12
CA LYS A 87 11.55 -5.82 -8.41
C LYS A 87 12.74 -5.96 -7.47
N GLY A 88 13.93 -5.52 -7.91
CA GLY A 88 15.13 -5.47 -7.08
C GLY A 88 14.98 -4.53 -5.88
N LEU A 89 14.44 -3.32 -6.08
CA LEU A 89 14.16 -2.39 -4.99
C LEU A 89 13.17 -2.96 -3.96
N LEU A 90 12.08 -3.59 -4.42
CA LEU A 90 11.09 -4.21 -3.53
C LEU A 90 11.67 -5.40 -2.76
N ALA A 91 12.49 -6.23 -3.40
CA ALA A 91 13.19 -7.33 -2.74
C ALA A 91 14.16 -6.83 -1.66
N GLN A 92 14.89 -5.75 -1.95
CA GLN A 92 15.78 -5.09 -1.00
C GLN A 92 14.99 -4.51 0.19
N LEU A 93 13.94 -3.74 -0.07
CA LEU A 93 13.07 -3.17 0.96
C LEU A 93 12.45 -4.27 1.85
N LYS A 94 11.98 -5.39 1.28
CA LYS A 94 11.53 -6.56 2.03
C LYS A 94 12.61 -7.11 2.96
N SER A 95 13.83 -7.29 2.47
CA SER A 95 14.94 -7.82 3.26
C SER A 95 15.31 -6.87 4.40
N ASP A 96 15.40 -5.57 4.10
CA ASP A 96 15.86 -4.57 5.06
C ASP A 96 14.83 -4.32 6.16
N THR A 97 13.53 -4.30 5.83
CA THR A 97 12.46 -4.16 6.84
C THR A 97 12.40 -5.38 7.76
N ARG A 98 12.63 -6.60 7.24
CA ARG A 98 12.76 -7.80 8.08
C ARG A 98 13.95 -7.68 9.02
N ASN A 99 15.13 -7.32 8.51
CA ASN A 99 16.33 -7.14 9.32
C ASN A 99 16.15 -6.04 10.39
N PHE A 100 15.46 -4.95 10.06
CA PHE A 100 15.12 -3.89 11.00
C PHE A 100 14.24 -4.41 12.15
N ALA A 101 13.19 -5.19 11.84
CA ALA A 101 12.36 -5.82 12.85
C ALA A 101 13.14 -6.80 13.74
N ASP A 102 14.03 -7.60 13.14
CA ASP A 102 14.85 -8.57 13.86
C ASP A 102 15.86 -7.88 14.81
N LYS A 103 16.49 -6.78 14.35
CA LYS A 103 17.38 -5.96 15.19
C LYS A 103 16.67 -5.32 16.37
N ILE A 104 15.46 -4.78 16.16
CA ILE A 104 14.64 -4.24 17.25
C ILE A 104 14.30 -5.33 18.27
N ALA A 105 13.90 -6.52 17.80
CA ALA A 105 13.62 -7.66 18.67
C ALA A 105 14.86 -8.13 19.44
N ALA A 106 16.05 -7.98 18.86
CA ALA A 106 17.33 -8.26 19.50
C ALA A 106 17.83 -7.17 20.46
N GLY A 107 17.12 -6.03 20.55
CA GLY A 107 17.50 -4.93 21.43
C GLY A 107 18.63 -4.06 20.90
N ALA A 108 18.69 -3.86 19.58
CA ALA A 108 19.66 -2.95 18.94
C ALA A 108 19.64 -1.54 19.56
N ALA A 109 20.77 -0.86 19.47
CA ALA A 109 20.92 0.49 20.01
C ALA A 109 20.12 1.52 19.18
N ASP A 110 19.78 2.65 19.80
CA ASP A 110 19.00 3.71 19.15
C ASP A 110 19.72 4.29 17.93
N GLU A 111 21.06 4.35 17.96
CA GLU A 111 21.88 4.77 16.83
C GLU A 111 21.77 3.81 15.63
N GLU A 112 21.71 2.51 15.88
CA GLU A 112 21.53 1.51 14.82
C GLU A 112 20.11 1.59 14.25
N ILE A 113 19.09 1.71 15.11
CA ILE A 113 17.69 1.80 14.71
C ILE A 113 17.44 3.07 13.88
N SER A 114 17.97 4.22 14.30
CA SER A 114 17.82 5.48 13.56
C SER A 114 18.52 5.46 12.19
N SER A 115 19.71 4.86 12.12
CA SER A 115 20.42 4.64 10.85
C SER A 115 19.62 3.75 9.90
N ASP A 116 19.15 2.60 10.37
CA ASP A 116 18.38 1.65 9.56
C ASP A 116 17.04 2.25 9.11
N LEU A 117 16.33 2.95 10.00
CA LEU A 117 15.06 3.60 9.68
C LEU A 117 15.21 4.67 8.60
N THR A 118 16.32 5.42 8.62
CA THR A 118 16.65 6.40 7.56
C THR A 118 16.90 5.70 6.22
N ALA A 119 17.66 4.61 6.24
CA ALA A 119 17.93 3.83 5.03
C ALA A 119 16.65 3.23 4.43
N LEU A 120 15.73 2.75 5.28
CA LEU A 120 14.42 2.25 4.83
C LEU A 120 13.57 3.33 4.16
N HIS A 121 13.53 4.54 4.74
CA HIS A 121 12.84 5.69 4.17
C HIS A 121 13.41 6.05 2.78
N ASP A 122 14.74 6.07 2.63
CA ASP A 122 15.40 6.38 1.35
C ASP A 122 15.18 5.28 0.29
N SER A 123 15.16 4.01 0.71
CA SER A 123 14.82 2.87 -0.14
C SER A 123 13.38 2.98 -0.66
N PHE A 124 12.44 3.33 0.21
CA PHE A 124 11.05 3.61 -0.17
C PHE A 124 10.95 4.77 -1.16
N HIS A 125 11.67 5.87 -0.93
CA HIS A 125 11.68 7.01 -1.85
C HIS A 125 12.20 6.64 -3.24
N SER A 126 13.16 5.73 -3.34
CA SER A 126 13.65 5.22 -4.63
C SER A 126 12.54 4.51 -5.44
N ILE A 127 11.65 3.78 -4.76
CA ILE A 127 10.50 3.13 -5.40
C ILE A 127 9.44 4.17 -5.81
N MET A 128 9.16 5.16 -4.95
CA MET A 128 8.26 6.27 -5.29
C MET A 128 8.76 7.06 -6.50
N GLU A 129 10.07 7.31 -6.56
CA GLU A 129 10.69 8.00 -7.69
C GLU A 129 10.51 7.21 -9.00
N ALA A 130 10.71 5.88 -8.97
CA ALA A 130 10.45 5.02 -10.12
C ALA A 130 8.98 5.06 -10.56
N TRP A 131 8.04 5.10 -9.61
CA TRP A 131 6.61 5.22 -9.86
C TRP A 131 6.22 6.55 -10.56
N HIS A 132 6.77 7.67 -10.08
CA HIS A 132 6.43 9.00 -10.58
C HIS A 132 7.15 9.37 -11.87
N LYS A 133 8.38 8.90 -12.09
CA LYS A 133 9.13 9.23 -13.31
C LYS A 133 8.60 8.54 -14.57
N GLY A 134 8.04 7.34 -14.44
CA GLY A 134 7.63 6.51 -15.58
C GLY A 134 8.78 6.31 -16.60
N PRO A 135 8.51 5.76 -17.79
CA PRO A 135 9.49 5.69 -18.86
C PRO A 135 9.71 7.09 -19.47
N GLY A 136 10.59 7.91 -18.86
CA GLY A 136 11.03 9.19 -19.46
C GLY A 136 11.44 10.34 -18.53
N GLY A 137 11.32 10.23 -17.20
CA GLY A 137 11.59 11.35 -16.28
C GLY A 137 13.06 11.58 -15.92
N GLY A 138 13.72 12.54 -16.58
CA GLY A 138 15.08 13.01 -16.25
C GLY A 138 15.19 13.69 -14.88
N HIS A 139 16.37 13.57 -14.27
CA HIS A 139 16.76 14.11 -12.95
C HIS A 139 16.53 15.61 -12.79
N GLN A 140 15.93 16.02 -11.66
CA GLN A 140 16.40 17.15 -10.85
C GLN A 140 16.12 16.84 -9.35
N HIS A 141 17.18 16.59 -8.57
CA HIS A 141 17.12 16.69 -7.12
C HIS A 141 17.51 18.13 -6.75
N GLN A 142 16.66 18.81 -6.00
CA GLN A 142 17.07 19.97 -5.21
C GLN A 142 16.90 19.57 -3.74
N HIS A 143 18.03 19.61 -3.02
CA HIS A 143 18.11 19.43 -1.57
C HIS A 143 17.68 20.70 -0.85
#